data_AF-T1CLQ8-F1
#
_entry.id   AF-T1CLQ8-F1
#
_cell.length_a   1.000
_cell.length_b   1.000
_cell.length_c   1.000
_cell.angle_alpha   90.00
_cell.angle_beta   90.00
_cell.angle_gamma   90.00
#
_symmetry.space_group_name_H-M   'P 1'
#
loop_
_entity.id
_entity.type
_entity.pdbx_description
1 polymer ?
#
loop_
_entity_poly.entity_id
_entity_poly.type
_entity_poly.pdbx_seq_one_letter_code
_entity_poly.pdbx_strand_id
1 'polypeptide(L)'
;MHGDPVGEYFQIGSAWFRIVGEQHKLGSLGGQDRDNQVIIPYGTALSLLGNAQVPDIDIEIKLASGADLDAVRGRIETLLRRLHHLKPGQADNFKVATAAQLLSSFKKITQEITL
;
A
#
# COMPACT_ATOMS: atom_id res chain seq x y z
N MET A 1 16.82 -27.88 -2.92
CA MET A 1 16.97 -27.53 -1.50
C MET A 1 16.84 -26.02 -1.42
N HIS A 2 15.74 -25.50 -0.89
CA HIS A 2 15.67 -24.07 -0.57
C HIS A 2 16.37 -23.93 0.78
N GLY A 3 17.60 -23.40 0.78
CA GLY A 3 18.25 -23.00 2.02
C GLY A 3 17.45 -21.88 2.66
N ASP A 4 17.44 -21.84 3.99
CA ASP A 4 16.85 -20.74 4.73
C ASP A 4 17.52 -19.43 4.28
N PRO A 5 16.79 -18.50 3.63
CA PRO A 5 17.37 -17.27 3.13
C PRO A 5 17.61 -16.26 4.27
N VAL A 6 17.10 -16.51 5.48
CA VAL A 6 17.26 -15.60 6.62
C VAL A 6 18.73 -15.48 7.00
N GLY A 7 19.22 -14.23 7.08
CA GLY A 7 20.62 -13.91 7.38
C GLY A 7 21.49 -13.69 6.15
N GLU A 8 21.04 -14.12 4.98
CA GLU A 8 21.71 -13.83 3.71
C GLU A 8 21.51 -12.38 3.28
N TYR A 9 22.32 -11.96 2.31
CA TYR A 9 22.29 -10.61 1.76
C TYR A 9 21.90 -10.61 0.28
N PHE A 10 21.11 -9.62 -0.11
CA PHE A 10 20.78 -9.35 -1.51
C PHE A 10 20.89 -7.86 -1.81
N GLN A 11 21.00 -7.52 -3.09
CA GLN A 11 21.21 -6.14 -3.52
C GLN A 11 19.94 -5.57 -4.16
N ILE A 12 19.55 -4.35 -3.76
CA ILE A 12 18.52 -3.55 -4.43
C ILE A 12 19.18 -2.26 -4.90
N GLY A 13 19.25 -2.04 -6.21
CA GLY A 13 20.03 -0.94 -6.78
C GLY A 13 21.50 -1.07 -6.41
N SER A 14 22.06 -0.08 -5.73
CA SER A 14 23.45 -0.10 -5.23
C SER A 14 23.59 -0.54 -3.77
N ALA A 15 22.49 -0.74 -3.04
CA ALA A 15 22.50 -1.00 -1.61
C ALA A 15 22.31 -2.50 -1.28
N TRP A 16 23.03 -2.96 -0.25
CA TRP A 16 22.92 -4.31 0.28
C TRP A 16 21.90 -4.40 1.42
N PHE A 17 21.07 -5.43 1.40
CA PHE A 17 20.02 -5.70 2.38
C PHE A 17 20.23 -7.08 2.98
N ARG A 18 20.07 -7.18 4.30
CA ARG A 18 20.02 -8.47 5.01
C ARG A 18 18.59 -8.97 5.07
N ILE A 19 18.38 -10.24 4.77
CA ILE A 19 17.07 -10.90 4.92
C ILE A 19 16.85 -11.17 6.42
N VAL A 20 15.78 -10.61 6.97
CA VAL A 20 15.41 -10.75 8.39
C VAL A 20 14.23 -11.69 8.62
N GLY A 21 13.58 -12.14 7.53
CA GLY A 21 12.43 -13.02 7.56
C GLY A 21 11.90 -13.27 6.16
N GLU A 22 11.11 -14.33 6.02
CA GLU A 22 10.35 -14.64 4.83
C GLU A 22 8.85 -14.46 5.10
N GLN A 23 8.09 -14.03 4.09
CA GLN A 23 6.64 -14.03 4.18
C GLN A 23 6.12 -15.44 3.93
N HIS A 24 5.06 -15.83 4.66
CA HIS A 24 4.32 -17.04 4.31
C HIS A 24 3.76 -16.91 2.88
N LYS A 25 3.94 -17.96 2.08
CA LYS A 25 3.38 -18.02 0.73
C LYS A 25 1.87 -17.78 0.81
N LEU A 26 1.41 -16.66 0.23
CA LEU A 26 -0.01 -16.33 0.15
C LEU A 26 -0.73 -17.17 -0.92
N GLY A 27 0.00 -17.93 -1.72
CA GLY A 27 -0.51 -18.70 -2.86
C GLY A 27 -0.85 -17.81 -4.06
N SER A 28 -0.99 -18.43 -5.23
CA SER A 28 -1.47 -17.74 -6.44
C SER A 28 -2.98 -17.57 -6.37
N LEU A 29 -3.46 -16.36 -6.05
CA LEU A 29 -4.82 -15.96 -6.36
C LEU A 29 -4.84 -15.37 -7.77
N GLY A 30 -5.37 -16.13 -8.74
CA GLY A 30 -5.66 -15.62 -10.09
C GLY A 30 -4.46 -15.52 -11.05
N GLY A 31 -3.38 -16.27 -10.84
CA GLY A 31 -2.26 -16.34 -11.80
C GLY A 31 -1.35 -15.11 -11.81
N GLN A 32 -1.48 -14.21 -10.83
CA GLN A 32 -0.47 -13.19 -10.56
C GLN A 32 0.53 -13.74 -9.53
N ASP A 33 1.80 -13.82 -9.92
CA ASP A 33 2.89 -14.16 -9.01
C ASP A 33 3.04 -13.04 -7.96
N ARG A 34 2.41 -13.22 -6.80
CA ARG A 34 2.60 -12.36 -5.62
C ARG A 34 3.81 -12.76 -4.78
N ASP A 35 4.56 -13.77 -5.23
CA ASP A 35 5.69 -14.36 -4.50
C ASP A 35 7.00 -13.58 -4.71
N ASN A 36 7.04 -12.59 -5.61
CA ASN A 36 8.20 -11.73 -5.85
C ASN A 36 8.02 -10.34 -5.22
N GLN A 37 7.82 -10.29 -3.91
CA GLN A 37 7.70 -9.04 -3.16
C GLN A 37 8.78 -8.93 -2.08
N VAL A 38 9.37 -7.74 -1.96
CA VAL A 38 10.29 -7.39 -0.86
C VAL A 38 9.64 -6.29 -0.03
N ILE A 39 9.66 -6.47 1.30
CA ILE A 39 9.22 -5.45 2.25
C ILE A 39 10.45 -4.88 2.95
N ILE A 40 10.62 -3.56 2.85
CA ILE A 40 11.64 -2.81 3.56
C ILE A 40 10.98 -1.67 4.36
N PRO A 41 11.63 -1.17 5.43
CA PRO A 41 11.11 -0.02 6.15
C PRO A 41 10.97 1.21 5.24
N TYR A 42 9.88 1.97 5.40
CA TYR A 42 9.58 3.14 4.57
C TYR A 42 10.73 4.17 4.55
N GLY A 43 11.34 4.46 5.71
CA GLY A 43 12.47 5.39 5.79
C GLY A 43 13.70 4.91 5.00
N THR A 44 13.92 3.58 4.94
CA THR A 44 14.97 2.99 4.11
C THR A 44 14.65 3.14 2.63
N ALA A 45 13.41 2.85 2.22
CA ALA A 45 12.96 3.04 0.84
C ALA A 45 13.12 4.51 0.39
N LEU A 46 12.71 5.46 1.24
CA LEU A 46 12.83 6.89 0.96
C LEU A 46 14.29 7.32 0.78
N SER A 47 15.20 6.77 1.59
CA SER A 47 16.64 7.04 1.47
C SER A 47 17.24 6.52 0.15
N LEU A 48 16.69 5.43 -0.41
CA LEU A 48 17.11 4.89 -1.71
C LEU A 48 16.59 5.72 -2.89
N LEU A 49 15.37 6.26 -2.78
CA LEU A 49 14.79 7.12 -3.81
C LEU A 49 15.47 8.50 -3.89
N GLY A 50 16.15 8.93 -2.81
CA GLY A 50 16.80 10.23 -2.73
C GLY A 50 15.80 11.38 -2.76
N ASN A 51 16.17 12.50 -3.40
CA ASN A 51 15.27 13.65 -3.63
C ASN A 51 14.24 13.43 -4.76
N ALA A 52 14.11 12.20 -5.27
CA ALA A 52 13.13 11.91 -6.30
C ALA A 52 11.71 12.10 -5.75
N GLN A 53 10.79 12.41 -6.67
CA GLN A 53 9.37 12.70 -6.48
C GLN A 53 8.71 11.91 -5.34
N VAL A 54 7.73 12.56 -4.67
CA VAL A 54 6.88 11.91 -3.67
C VAL A 54 6.35 10.60 -4.26
N PRO A 55 6.69 9.44 -3.66
CA PRO A 55 6.22 8.18 -4.21
C PRO A 55 4.69 8.16 -4.18
N ASP A 56 4.10 7.38 -5.09
CA ASP A 56 2.69 7.03 -4.95
C ASP A 56 2.56 6.17 -3.68
N ILE A 57 1.81 6.65 -2.69
CA ILE A 57 1.73 6.05 -1.36
C ILE A 57 0.29 5.63 -1.10
N ASP A 58 0.11 4.33 -0.88
CA ASP A 58 -1.08 3.79 -0.27
C ASP A 58 -0.88 3.69 1.25
N ILE A 59 -1.84 4.24 2.01
CA ILE A 59 -1.82 4.21 3.48
C ILE A 59 -2.99 3.38 3.97
N GLU A 60 -2.69 2.27 4.64
CA GLU A 60 -3.68 1.46 5.34
C GLU A 60 -3.79 1.89 6.80
N ILE A 61 -5.01 2.19 7.25
CA ILE A 61 -5.29 2.66 8.60
C ILE A 61 -6.19 1.65 9.31
N LYS A 62 -5.69 1.06 10.39
CA LYS A 62 -6.49 0.21 11.28
C LYS A 62 -7.23 1.07 12.29
N LEU A 63 -8.56 0.99 12.27
CA LEU A 63 -9.40 1.72 13.23
C LEU A 63 -9.49 0.99 14.57
N ALA A 64 -9.66 1.77 15.64
CA ALA A 64 -10.02 1.24 16.95
C ALA A 64 -11.42 0.61 16.92
N SER A 65 -11.66 -0.36 17.80
CA SER A 65 -12.98 -0.98 17.93
C SER A 65 -14.04 0.07 18.29
N GLY A 66 -15.19 0.03 17.60
CA GLY A 66 -16.30 0.98 17.79
C GLY A 66 -16.09 2.36 17.17
N ALA A 67 -15.01 2.57 16.39
CA ALA A 67 -14.83 3.81 15.66
C ALA A 67 -15.90 3.99 14.57
N ASP A 68 -16.43 5.20 14.47
CA ASP A 68 -17.31 5.60 13.37
C ASP A 68 -16.47 5.82 12.10
N LEU A 69 -16.64 4.91 11.15
CA LEU A 69 -15.90 4.89 9.89
C LEU A 69 -16.15 6.14 9.05
N ASP A 70 -17.38 6.64 8.98
CA ASP A 70 -17.73 7.80 8.16
C ASP A 70 -17.20 9.08 8.78
N ALA A 71 -17.28 9.19 10.12
CA ALA A 71 -16.68 10.30 10.84
C ALA A 71 -15.15 10.34 10.70
N VAL A 72 -14.48 9.18 10.78
CA VAL A 72 -13.03 9.10 10.59
C VAL A 72 -12.65 9.44 9.15
N ARG A 73 -13.38 8.91 8.16
CA ARG A 73 -13.16 9.22 6.75
C ARG A 73 -13.25 10.73 6.49
N GLY A 74 -14.31 11.40 6.95
CA GLY A 74 -14.47 12.85 6.75
C GLY A 74 -13.35 13.68 7.39
N ARG A 75 -12.83 13.22 8.55
CA ARG A 75 -11.65 13.85 9.19
C ARG A 75 -10.37 13.67 8.37
N ILE A 76 -10.16 12.48 7.79
CA ILE A 76 -9.01 12.20 6.92
C ILE A 76 -9.08 13.05 5.64
N GLU A 77 -10.24 13.10 4.98
CA GLU A 77 -10.45 13.92 3.78
C GLU A 77 -10.16 15.40 4.08
N THR A 78 -10.69 15.94 5.19
CA THR A 78 -10.43 17.32 5.62
C THR A 78 -8.94 17.58 5.88
N LEU A 79 -8.26 16.64 6.54
CA LEU A 79 -6.83 16.73 6.84
C LEU A 79 -5.99 16.73 5.54
N LEU A 80 -6.28 15.81 4.61
CA LEU A 80 -5.57 15.70 3.35
C LEU A 80 -5.79 16.93 2.47
N ARG A 81 -7.01 17.46 2.37
CA ARG A 81 -7.26 18.73 1.65
C ARG A 81 -6.40 19.88 2.20
N ARG A 82 -6.25 19.95 3.52
CA ARG A 82 -5.39 20.97 4.17
C ARG A 82 -3.91 20.75 3.86
N LEU A 83 -3.42 19.51 3.95
CA LEU A 83 -2.02 19.17 3.67
C LEU A 83 -1.65 19.37 2.20
N HIS A 84 -2.61 19.15 1.29
CA HIS A 84 -2.46 19.35 -0.16
C HIS A 84 -2.78 20.80 -0.59
N HIS A 85 -3.06 21.69 0.35
CA HIS A 85 -3.41 23.11 0.11
C HIS A 85 -4.56 23.30 -0.89
N LEU A 86 -5.55 22.40 -0.89
CA LEU A 86 -6.69 22.45 -1.82
C LEU A 86 -7.69 23.54 -1.40
N LYS A 87 -8.07 24.39 -2.36
CA LYS A 87 -9.05 25.45 -2.15
C LYS A 87 -10.49 24.90 -2.07
N PRO A 88 -11.44 25.65 -1.49
CA PRO A 88 -12.87 25.31 -1.59
C PRO A 88 -13.28 25.13 -3.06
N GLY A 89 -13.99 24.05 -3.37
CA GLY A 89 -14.42 23.71 -4.73
C GLY A 89 -13.34 23.07 -5.63
N GLN A 90 -12.08 23.01 -5.19
CA GLN A 90 -11.04 22.26 -5.91
C GLN A 90 -11.25 20.75 -5.73
N ALA A 91 -11.13 20.01 -6.83
CA ALA A 91 -11.20 18.54 -6.83
C ALA A 91 -10.05 17.92 -6.01
N ASP A 92 -10.34 16.79 -5.37
CA ASP A 92 -9.33 16.04 -4.61
C ASP A 92 -8.35 15.34 -5.56
N ASN A 93 -7.07 15.39 -5.22
CA ASN A 93 -5.99 14.64 -5.90
C ASN A 93 -5.54 13.41 -5.09
N PHE A 94 -6.38 12.93 -4.18
CA PHE A 94 -6.19 11.75 -3.35
C PHE A 94 -7.51 10.98 -3.28
N LYS A 95 -7.46 9.73 -2.80
CA LYS A 95 -8.65 8.90 -2.60
C LYS A 95 -8.64 8.30 -1.21
N VAL A 96 -9.77 8.39 -0.51
CA VAL A 96 -10.00 7.68 0.75
C VAL A 96 -11.07 6.63 0.50
N ALA A 97 -10.69 5.36 0.55
CA ALA A 97 -11.60 4.24 0.31
C ALA A 97 -11.68 3.35 1.55
N THR A 98 -12.86 2.79 1.79
CA THR A 98 -13.06 1.77 2.81
C THR A 98 -12.83 0.37 2.24
N ALA A 99 -12.53 -0.60 3.09
CA ALA A 99 -12.39 -2.00 2.66
C ALA A 99 -13.65 -2.51 1.93
N ALA A 100 -14.85 -2.11 2.38
CA ALA A 100 -16.11 -2.46 1.75
C ALA A 100 -16.23 -1.85 0.33
N GLN A 101 -15.81 -0.61 0.14
CA GLN A 101 -15.80 0.04 -1.17
C GLN A 101 -14.83 -0.65 -2.12
N LEU A 102 -13.61 -0.98 -1.67
CA LEU A 102 -12.63 -1.71 -2.47
C LEU A 102 -13.16 -3.08 -2.92
N LEU A 103 -13.76 -3.83 -1.99
CA LEU A 103 -14.41 -5.12 -2.31
C LEU A 103 -15.54 -4.97 -3.33
N SER A 104 -16.37 -3.93 -3.21
CA SER A 104 -17.46 -3.70 -4.17
C SER A 104 -16.97 -3.30 -5.56
N SER A 105 -15.91 -2.48 -5.66
CA SER A 105 -15.28 -2.13 -6.93
C SER A 105 -14.65 -3.35 -7.61
N PHE A 106 -13.98 -4.21 -6.83
CA PHE A 106 -13.42 -5.46 -7.35
C PHE A 106 -14.51 -6.38 -7.92
N LYS A 107 -15.64 -6.55 -7.21
CA LYS A 107 -16.77 -7.35 -7.70
C LYS A 107 -17.37 -6.83 -9.02
N LYS A 108 -17.44 -5.51 -9.20
CA LYS A 108 -17.94 -4.92 -10.44
C LYS A 108 -17.03 -5.22 -11.63
N ILE A 109 -15.72 -5.06 -11.46
CA ILE A 109 -14.73 -5.33 -12.52
C ILE A 109 -14.74 -6.82 -12.88
N THR A 110 -14.76 -7.73 -11.90
CA THR A 110 -14.78 -9.17 -12.19
C THR A 110 -16.08 -9.62 -12.86
N GLN A 111 -17.22 -9.00 -12.54
CA GLN A 111 -18.49 -9.27 -13.22
C GLN A 111 -18.51 -8.77 -14.68
N GLU A 112 -17.87 -7.64 -14.98
CA GLU A 112 -17.74 -7.13 -16.34
C GLU A 112 -16.76 -7.95 -17.20
N ILE A 113 -15.71 -8.53 -16.62
CA ILE A 113 -14.74 -9.39 -17.32
C ILE A 113 -15.28 -10.82 -17.54
N THR A 114 -16.34 -11.22 -16.82
CA THR A 114 -16.96 -12.55 -16.96
C THR A 114 -18.07 -12.61 -18.02
N LEU A 115 -18.29 -11.53 -18.79
CA LEU A 115 -19.26 -11.46 -19.90
C LEU A 115 -18.58 -11.58 -21.27
#